data_AF-A0A959ANX6-F1
#
_entry.id   AF-A0A959ANX6-F1
#
_cell.length_a   1.000
_cell.length_b   1.000
_cell.length_c   1.000
_cell.angle_alpha   90.00
_cell.angle_beta   90.00
_cell.angle_gamma   90.00
#
_symmetry.space_group_name_H-M   'P 1'
#
loop_
_entity.id
_entity.type
_entity.pdbx_description
1 polymer ?
#
loop_
_entity_poly.entity_id
_entity_poly.type
_entity_poly.pdbx_seq_one_letter_code
_entity_poly.pdbx_strand_id
1 'polypeptide(L)'
;KNGGSGGWQIAGSGGNAGVFSIEFSNGSTISSAPAFTSNANTNVGIGGLNNGPSRLKILQKDIGLSLENTDNGRSWDFWVSDASGDLVLYNSQLGAGVPAGTFSAATGIYLPSDRRLKKDIAAIPAGVLSKIMMLQPMSYHYFVEEASSKRSLGFLAQDVQALFPELVGKSPSRNGQEQYLSLNYTGFSVLAVKAIQEQQQEIEQLKEDNKALRQRLDSIEARLLRLEKSDK
;
A
#
# COMPACT_ATOMS: atom_id res chain seq x y z
N LYS A 1 12.05 57.13 -11.74
CA LYS A 1 12.81 56.27 -10.81
C LYS A 1 12.62 54.83 -11.25
N ASN A 2 13.57 54.27 -12.01
CA ASN A 2 13.54 52.88 -12.43
C ASN A 2 14.14 52.03 -11.30
N GLY A 3 13.30 51.26 -10.61
CA GLY A 3 13.74 50.33 -9.57
C GLY A 3 14.28 49.05 -10.20
N GLY A 4 15.59 49.01 -10.47
CA GLY A 4 16.27 47.77 -10.81
C GLY A 4 16.51 46.97 -9.53
N SER A 5 15.77 45.88 -9.33
CA SER A 5 16.06 44.89 -8.29
C SER A 5 17.33 44.14 -8.67
N GLY A 6 18.45 44.43 -7.97
CA GLY A 6 19.69 43.68 -8.09
C GLY A 6 19.54 42.29 -7.46
N GLY A 7 19.99 41.26 -8.17
CA GLY A 7 20.09 39.89 -7.66
C GLY A 7 21.54 39.39 -7.76
N TRP A 8 21.89 38.39 -6.95
CA TRP A 8 23.17 37.69 -7.07
C TRP A 8 23.09 36.73 -8.27
N GLN A 9 24.06 36.84 -9.19
CA GLN A 9 24.25 35.89 -10.29
C GLN A 9 25.54 35.12 -10.06
N ILE A 10 25.45 33.80 -10.07
CA ILE A 10 26.62 32.90 -10.02
C ILE A 10 26.64 32.15 -11.34
N ALA A 11 27.61 32.48 -12.19
CA ALA A 11 27.77 31.91 -13.52
C ALA A 11 29.12 31.16 -13.60
N GLY A 12 29.08 29.91 -14.05
CA GLY A 12 30.28 29.17 -14.43
C GLY A 12 30.52 29.31 -15.93
N SER A 13 31.73 29.71 -16.34
CA SER A 13 32.14 29.74 -17.75
C SER A 13 33.12 28.60 -18.05
N GLY A 14 32.75 27.69 -18.96
CA GLY A 14 33.61 26.61 -19.45
C GLY A 14 32.91 25.25 -19.43
N GLY A 15 33.34 24.32 -20.27
CA GLY A 15 32.74 22.98 -20.45
C GLY A 15 32.78 22.04 -19.24
N ASN A 16 33.07 22.56 -18.03
CA ASN A 16 32.99 21.86 -16.77
C ASN A 16 31.96 22.54 -15.86
N ALA A 17 31.20 21.74 -15.10
CA ALA A 17 30.12 22.18 -14.23
C ALA A 17 30.52 23.33 -13.30
N GLY A 18 29.83 24.48 -13.39
CA GLY A 18 29.84 25.47 -12.32
C GLY A 18 29.14 24.88 -11.10
N VAL A 19 29.90 24.58 -10.04
CA VAL A 19 29.36 24.08 -8.78
C VAL A 19 29.08 25.29 -7.89
N PHE A 20 27.80 25.52 -7.57
CA PHE A 20 27.43 26.37 -6.44
C PHE A 20 27.33 25.48 -5.20
N SER A 21 28.24 25.66 -4.23
CA SER A 21 28.19 25.00 -2.93
C SER A 21 27.91 26.01 -1.82
N ILE A 22 26.94 25.69 -0.97
CA ILE A 22 26.81 26.32 0.35
C ILE A 22 27.39 25.33 1.37
N GLU A 23 28.45 25.75 2.05
CA GLU A 23 29.15 24.98 3.07
C GLU A 23 28.91 25.59 4.45
N PHE A 24 28.62 24.75 5.44
CA PHE A 24 28.45 25.18 6.84
C PHE A 24 29.66 24.72 7.65
N SER A 25 30.29 25.63 8.38
CA SER A 25 31.38 25.33 9.32
C SER A 25 30.87 25.35 10.76
N ASN A 26 31.06 24.27 11.52
CA ASN A 26 30.74 24.25 12.96
C ASN A 26 31.98 24.59 13.81
N GLY A 27 32.63 25.72 13.51
CA GLY A 27 33.66 26.31 14.38
C GLY A 27 35.02 25.60 14.50
N SER A 28 35.27 24.45 13.86
CA SER A 28 36.59 23.79 13.89
C SER A 28 36.98 22.98 12.65
N THR A 29 36.04 22.64 11.78
CA THR A 29 36.28 22.03 10.47
C THR A 29 35.22 22.51 9.48
N ILE A 30 35.63 22.79 8.24
CA ILE A 30 34.69 22.93 7.13
C ILE A 30 34.15 21.52 6.87
N SER A 31 32.82 21.34 6.92
CA SER A 31 32.21 20.10 6.46
C SER A 31 32.68 19.83 5.03
N SER A 32 33.40 18.73 4.80
CA SER A 32 33.92 18.39 3.46
C SER A 32 32.80 18.04 2.46
N ALA A 33 31.55 17.99 2.91
CA ALA A 33 30.37 17.78 2.09
C ALA A 33 29.52 19.07 2.05
N PRO A 34 29.24 19.63 0.86
CA PRO A 34 28.36 20.78 0.69
C PRO A 34 26.91 20.39 0.98
N ALA A 35 26.15 21.33 1.53
CA ALA A 35 24.74 21.12 1.82
C ALA A 35 23.88 21.07 0.55
N PHE A 36 24.26 21.82 -0.48
CA PHE A 36 23.61 21.88 -1.78
C PHE A 36 24.66 21.94 -2.89
N THR A 37 24.44 21.21 -3.98
CA THR A 37 25.26 21.27 -5.21
C THR A 37 24.38 21.25 -6.45
N SER A 38 24.83 21.91 -7.51
CA SER A 38 24.26 21.79 -8.87
C SER A 38 25.38 21.54 -9.87
N ASN A 39 25.14 20.78 -10.94
CA ASN A 39 26.13 20.55 -12.00
C ASN A 39 25.64 20.96 -13.41
N ALA A 40 26.53 20.87 -14.41
CA ALA A 40 26.24 21.23 -15.81
C ALA A 40 25.07 20.44 -16.43
N ASN A 41 24.76 19.26 -15.91
CA ASN A 41 23.65 18.42 -16.36
C ASN A 41 22.34 18.77 -15.66
N THR A 42 22.28 19.90 -14.93
CA THR A 42 21.13 20.34 -14.11
C THR A 42 20.78 19.42 -12.95
N ASN A 43 21.69 18.51 -12.56
CA ASN A 43 21.48 17.63 -11.42
C ASN A 43 21.76 18.39 -10.12
N VAL A 44 20.88 18.20 -9.14
CA VAL A 44 20.95 18.79 -7.79
C VAL A 44 21.29 17.72 -6.77
N GLY A 45 22.28 18.01 -5.92
CA GLY A 45 22.64 17.21 -4.75
C GLY A 45 22.33 17.95 -3.46
N ILE A 46 21.82 17.23 -2.46
CA ILE A 46 21.63 17.75 -1.10
C ILE A 46 22.36 16.82 -0.13
N GLY A 47 23.20 17.39 0.74
CA GLY A 47 23.93 16.66 1.78
C GLY A 47 25.15 15.86 1.30
N GLY A 48 25.73 16.17 0.13
CA GLY A 48 26.91 15.48 -0.39
C GLY A 48 27.44 15.94 -1.74
N LEU A 49 28.63 15.43 -2.11
CA LEU A 49 29.33 15.75 -3.37
C LEU A 49 28.95 14.86 -4.56
N ASN A 50 28.38 13.68 -4.31
CA ASN A 50 28.21 12.64 -5.33
C ASN A 50 26.83 12.72 -5.99
N ASN A 51 26.67 13.66 -6.93
CA ASN A 51 25.50 13.75 -7.79
C ASN A 51 25.59 12.65 -8.84
N GLY A 52 24.90 11.53 -8.57
CA GLY A 52 24.72 10.45 -9.54
C GLY A 52 23.92 10.92 -10.77
N PRO A 53 23.44 10.01 -11.62
CA PRO A 53 22.68 10.39 -12.81
C PRO A 53 21.31 11.03 -12.49
N SER A 54 20.86 11.00 -11.23
CA SER A 54 19.57 11.55 -10.81
C SER A 54 19.52 13.08 -10.90
N ARG A 55 18.39 13.62 -11.37
CA ARG A 55 18.13 15.08 -11.40
C ARG A 55 18.10 15.71 -10.01
N LEU A 56 17.63 14.98 -9.00
CA LEU A 56 17.71 15.36 -7.58
C LEU A 56 18.17 14.14 -6.79
N LYS A 57 19.21 14.30 -5.96
CA LYS A 57 19.71 13.27 -5.06
C LYS A 57 19.93 13.85 -3.66
N ILE A 58 19.34 13.20 -2.67
CA ILE A 58 19.50 13.55 -1.25
C ILE A 58 20.36 12.46 -0.61
N LEU A 59 21.50 12.84 -0.03
CA LEU A 59 22.33 11.94 0.79
C LEU A 59 21.90 12.12 2.25
N GLN A 60 21.43 11.05 2.85
CA GLN A 60 20.81 11.03 4.17
C GLN A 60 21.63 10.19 5.15
N LYS A 61 21.71 10.66 6.40
CA LYS A 61 22.06 9.84 7.57
C LYS A 61 20.81 9.48 8.40
N ASP A 62 20.01 10.48 8.79
CA ASP A 62 18.77 10.30 9.58
C ASP A 62 17.52 10.42 8.69
N ILE A 63 16.70 11.47 8.77
CA ILE A 63 15.53 11.64 7.87
C ILE A 63 15.99 12.24 6.54
N GLY A 64 15.50 11.70 5.41
CA GLY A 64 15.95 12.09 4.07
C GLY A 64 15.16 13.27 3.52
N LEU A 65 13.89 13.02 3.21
CA LEU A 65 12.96 14.05 2.73
C LEU A 65 11.76 14.10 3.67
N SER A 66 11.45 15.28 4.20
CA SER A 66 10.19 15.53 4.90
C SER A 66 9.29 16.41 4.03
N LEU A 67 8.01 16.04 3.96
CA LEU A 67 6.96 16.83 3.34
C LEU A 67 5.93 17.17 4.40
N GLU A 68 5.89 18.43 4.81
CA GLU A 68 4.97 18.94 5.82
C GLU A 68 3.89 19.81 5.19
N ASN A 69 2.64 19.59 5.59
CA ASN A 69 1.53 20.47 5.29
C ASN A 69 1.38 21.52 6.41
N THR A 70 1.66 22.79 6.09
CA THR A 70 1.64 23.89 7.06
C THR A 70 0.26 24.23 7.61
N ASP A 71 -0.82 23.89 6.91
CA ASP A 71 -2.18 24.20 7.35
C ASP A 71 -2.64 23.29 8.49
N ASN A 72 -2.07 22.08 8.60
CA ASN A 72 -2.49 21.08 9.59
C ASN A 72 -1.34 20.40 10.33
N GLY A 73 -0.09 20.80 10.07
CA GLY A 73 1.11 20.25 10.70
C GLY A 73 1.36 18.76 10.41
N ARG A 74 0.68 18.17 9.40
CA ARG A 74 0.87 16.76 9.05
C ARG A 74 2.06 16.62 8.13
N SER A 75 2.99 15.76 8.51
CA SER A 75 4.15 15.42 7.70
C SER A 75 4.23 13.95 7.29
N TRP A 76 4.94 13.74 6.19
CA TRP A 76 5.49 12.47 5.76
C TRP A 76 7.01 12.56 5.70
N ASP A 77 7.67 11.60 6.34
CA ASP A 77 9.12 11.48 6.28
C ASP A 77 9.52 10.24 5.47
N PHE A 78 10.46 10.43 4.56
CA PHE A 78 11.02 9.40 3.69
C PHE A 78 12.42 9.09 4.19
N TRP A 79 12.64 7.82 4.51
CA TRP A 79 13.87 7.33 5.09
C TRP A 79 14.37 6.11 4.32
N VAL A 80 15.65 6.06 3.98
CA VAL A 80 16.30 4.83 3.55
C VAL A 80 16.95 4.20 4.78
N SER A 81 16.49 2.99 5.13
CA SER A 81 16.98 2.20 6.26
C SER A 81 18.48 1.93 6.14
N ASP A 82 19.25 2.25 7.17
CA ASP A 82 20.70 1.97 7.21
C ASP A 82 20.99 0.46 7.34
N ALA A 83 20.11 -0.27 8.01
CA ALA A 83 20.24 -1.71 8.22
C ALA A 83 19.91 -2.54 6.97
N SER A 84 18.88 -2.16 6.22
CA SER A 84 18.36 -2.96 5.10
C SER A 84 18.44 -2.29 3.72
N GLY A 85 18.60 -0.97 3.67
CA GLY A 85 18.50 -0.21 2.42
C GLY A 85 17.06 -0.04 1.91
N ASP A 86 16.06 -0.51 2.66
CA ASP A 86 14.65 -0.38 2.29
C ASP A 86 14.16 1.07 2.43
N LEU A 87 13.17 1.44 1.62
CA LEU A 87 12.47 2.71 1.81
C LEU A 87 11.43 2.55 2.93
N VAL A 88 11.50 3.39 3.94
CA VAL A 88 10.56 3.45 5.06
C VAL A 88 9.88 4.81 5.05
N LEU A 89 8.56 4.79 5.15
CA LEU A 89 7.75 6.00 5.23
C LEU A 89 7.22 6.15 6.65
N TYR A 90 7.33 7.33 7.22
CA TYR A 90 6.69 7.70 8.49
C TYR A 90 5.61 8.73 8.22
N ASN A 91 4.55 8.66 9.01
CA ASN A 91 3.50 9.67 9.03
C ASN A 91 3.34 10.20 10.45
N SER A 92 3.37 11.52 10.59
CA SER A 92 3.24 12.23 11.88
C SER A 92 2.04 11.80 12.74
N GLN A 93 0.97 11.25 12.14
CA GLN A 93 -0.24 10.84 12.85
C GLN A 93 -0.14 9.45 13.51
N LEU A 94 0.89 8.65 13.21
CA LEU A 94 1.03 7.29 13.74
C LEU A 94 1.80 7.21 15.07
N GLY A 95 2.38 8.32 15.50
CA GLY A 95 3.25 8.40 16.67
C GLY A 95 4.74 8.22 16.33
N ALA A 96 5.58 8.64 17.27
CA ALA A 96 7.03 8.64 17.08
C ALA A 96 7.57 7.22 16.84
N GLY A 97 8.34 7.05 15.77
CA GLY A 97 9.00 5.79 15.43
C GLY A 97 8.08 4.69 14.87
N VAL A 98 6.80 4.99 14.60
CA VAL A 98 5.88 4.05 13.96
C VAL A 98 5.90 4.26 12.45
N PRO A 99 6.47 3.32 11.66
CA PRO A 99 6.47 3.45 10.21
C PRO A 99 5.05 3.28 9.67
N ALA A 100 4.67 4.12 8.72
CA ALA A 100 3.45 3.95 7.92
C ALA A 100 3.56 2.79 6.94
N GLY A 101 4.78 2.50 6.47
CA GLY A 101 5.07 1.33 5.66
C GLY A 101 6.56 1.22 5.33
N THR A 102 7.00 -0.02 5.12
CA THR A 102 8.35 -0.35 4.66
C THR A 102 8.25 -1.02 3.29
N PHE A 103 8.93 -0.45 2.31
CA PHE A 103 9.00 -0.91 0.93
C PHE A 103 10.33 -1.62 0.74
N SER A 104 10.31 -2.95 0.85
CA SER A 104 11.48 -3.76 0.57
C SER A 104 11.67 -3.94 -0.92
N ALA A 105 12.91 -3.75 -1.37
CA ALA A 105 13.30 -4.00 -2.75
C ALA A 105 13.18 -5.49 -3.15
N ALA A 106 13.18 -6.40 -2.17
CA ALA A 106 13.18 -7.85 -2.42
C ALA A 106 11.84 -8.53 -2.07
N THR A 107 11.19 -8.11 -1.00
CA THR A 107 10.07 -8.88 -0.42
C THR A 107 8.73 -8.14 -0.40
N GLY A 108 8.69 -6.91 -0.93
CA GLY A 108 7.45 -6.14 -1.09
C GLY A 108 7.16 -5.20 0.07
N ILE A 109 5.87 -4.94 0.32
CA ILE A 109 5.41 -3.89 1.24
C ILE A 109 5.02 -4.51 2.59
N TYR A 110 5.57 -3.95 3.66
CA TYR A 110 5.22 -4.27 5.05
C TYR A 110 4.48 -3.09 5.68
N LEU A 111 3.32 -3.38 6.26
CA LEU A 111 2.51 -2.40 6.98
C LEU A 111 2.51 -2.72 8.48
N PRO A 112 2.54 -1.73 9.37
CA PRO A 112 2.49 -1.97 10.81
C PRO A 112 1.17 -2.64 11.21
N SER A 113 1.24 -3.78 11.90
CA SER A 113 0.06 -4.56 12.31
C SER A 113 0.13 -5.04 13.78
N ASP A 114 0.98 -4.42 14.60
CA ASP A 114 1.12 -4.74 16.02
C ASP A 114 -0.19 -4.49 16.79
N ARG A 115 -0.52 -5.34 17.77
CA ARG A 115 -1.71 -5.19 18.62
C ARG A 115 -1.75 -3.82 19.31
N ARG A 116 -0.58 -3.27 19.68
CA ARG A 116 -0.45 -1.95 20.33
C ARG A 116 -0.94 -0.79 19.45
N LEU A 117 -1.03 -1.00 18.14
CA LEU A 117 -1.46 0.00 17.17
C LEU A 117 -2.94 -0.16 16.77
N LYS A 118 -3.66 -1.08 17.40
CA LYS A 118 -5.05 -1.41 17.08
C LYS A 118 -5.94 -1.22 18.30
N LYS A 119 -7.16 -0.76 18.06
CA LYS A 119 -8.25 -0.63 19.04
C LYS A 119 -9.49 -1.32 18.51
N ASP A 120 -10.46 -1.57 19.40
CA ASP A 120 -11.77 -2.13 19.03
C ASP A 120 -11.65 -3.45 18.24
N ILE A 121 -10.72 -4.32 18.65
CA ILE A 121 -10.39 -5.56 17.95
C ILE A 121 -11.55 -6.56 18.13
N ALA A 122 -12.25 -6.86 17.04
CA ALA A 122 -13.32 -7.84 16.98
C ALA A 122 -13.11 -8.83 15.83
N ALA A 123 -13.75 -9.99 15.91
CA ALA A 123 -13.77 -10.95 14.82
C ALA A 123 -14.61 -10.41 13.64
N ILE A 124 -14.22 -10.76 12.41
CA ILE A 124 -15.03 -10.45 11.22
C ILE A 124 -16.35 -11.25 11.32
N PRO A 125 -17.52 -10.60 11.17
CA PRO A 125 -18.82 -11.27 11.22
C PRO A 125 -18.94 -12.41 10.20
N ALA A 126 -19.86 -13.35 10.45
CA ALA A 126 -20.16 -14.41 9.51
C ALA A 126 -20.84 -13.88 8.23
N GLY A 127 -20.81 -14.68 7.17
CA GLY A 127 -21.44 -14.37 5.88
C GLY A 127 -20.53 -13.62 4.92
N VAL A 128 -19.21 -13.70 5.12
CA VAL A 128 -18.23 -13.13 4.18
C VAL A 128 -18.23 -13.93 2.89
N LEU A 129 -18.32 -15.27 2.96
CA LEU A 129 -18.35 -16.14 1.79
C LEU A 129 -19.52 -15.77 0.88
N SER A 130 -20.74 -15.69 1.42
CA SER A 130 -21.93 -15.36 0.63
C SER A 130 -21.83 -13.98 -0.05
N LYS A 131 -21.29 -12.98 0.64
CA LYS A 131 -21.04 -11.65 0.07
C LYS A 131 -19.95 -11.68 -1.02
N ILE A 132 -18.84 -12.38 -0.81
CA ILE A 132 -17.78 -12.51 -1.83
C ILE A 132 -18.35 -13.17 -3.09
N MET A 133 -19.21 -14.18 -2.95
CA MET A 133 -19.83 -14.86 -4.08
C MET A 133 -20.78 -13.95 -4.91
N MET A 134 -21.21 -12.81 -4.37
CA MET A 134 -21.99 -11.81 -5.11
C MET A 134 -21.11 -10.85 -5.93
N LEU A 135 -19.82 -10.72 -5.60
CA LEU A 135 -18.92 -9.84 -6.34
C LEU A 135 -18.65 -10.36 -7.74
N GLN A 136 -18.55 -9.44 -8.70
CA GLN A 136 -18.27 -9.74 -10.10
C GLN A 136 -16.87 -9.25 -10.47
N PRO A 137 -15.90 -10.16 -10.70
CA PRO A 137 -14.61 -9.79 -11.27
C PRO A 137 -14.81 -9.21 -12.67
N MET A 138 -14.27 -8.01 -12.89
CA MET A 138 -14.38 -7.28 -14.15
C MET A 138 -13.04 -7.24 -14.87
N SER A 139 -13.12 -7.26 -16.20
CA SER A 139 -12.01 -6.89 -17.07
C SER A 139 -12.36 -5.56 -17.74
N TYR A 140 -11.46 -4.58 -17.73
CA TYR A 140 -11.72 -3.23 -18.23
C TYR A 140 -10.46 -2.56 -18.79
N HIS A 141 -10.67 -1.44 -19.48
CA HIS A 141 -9.63 -0.48 -19.84
C HIS A 141 -9.92 0.84 -19.12
N TYR A 142 -8.89 1.57 -18.75
CA TYR A 142 -9.06 2.97 -18.35
C TYR A 142 -9.31 3.84 -19.59
N PHE A 143 -10.05 4.94 -19.45
CA PHE A 143 -10.33 5.85 -20.58
C PHE A 143 -9.07 6.44 -21.24
N VAL A 144 -7.95 6.49 -20.51
CA VAL A 144 -6.66 6.97 -21.02
C VAL A 144 -5.89 5.91 -21.81
N GLU A 145 -6.34 4.66 -21.78
CA GLU A 145 -5.68 3.55 -22.46
C GLU A 145 -6.23 3.38 -23.88
N GLU A 146 -5.32 3.15 -24.81
CA GLU A 146 -5.69 2.74 -26.17
C GLU A 146 -6.40 1.38 -26.15
N ALA A 147 -7.31 1.14 -27.09
CA ALA A 147 -8.05 -0.13 -27.18
C ALA A 147 -7.14 -1.36 -27.37
N SER A 148 -5.94 -1.17 -27.92
CA SER A 148 -4.91 -2.20 -28.09
C SER A 148 -4.15 -2.55 -26.81
N SER A 149 -4.33 -1.78 -25.74
CA SER A 149 -3.67 -2.01 -24.45
C SER A 149 -4.16 -3.30 -23.82
N LYS A 150 -3.32 -3.91 -22.96
CA LYS A 150 -3.77 -5.04 -22.15
C LYS A 150 -4.86 -4.59 -21.18
N ARG A 151 -5.93 -5.38 -21.07
CA ARG A 151 -7.02 -5.09 -20.12
C ARG A 151 -6.55 -5.28 -18.69
N SER A 152 -6.99 -4.38 -17.83
CA SER A 152 -6.89 -4.52 -16.39
C SER A 152 -7.96 -5.48 -15.87
N LEU A 153 -7.67 -6.14 -14.75
CA LEU A 153 -8.61 -6.97 -14.01
C LEU A 153 -8.85 -6.36 -12.62
N GLY A 154 -10.09 -6.39 -12.14
CA GLY A 154 -10.43 -5.84 -10.84
C GLY A 154 -11.92 -5.87 -10.56
N PHE A 155 -12.40 -4.91 -9.78
CA PHE A 155 -13.81 -4.76 -9.43
C PHE A 155 -14.28 -3.32 -9.66
N LEU A 156 -15.58 -3.13 -9.84
CA LEU A 156 -16.19 -1.80 -9.74
C LEU A 156 -16.32 -1.42 -8.27
N ALA A 157 -15.85 -0.21 -7.92
CA ALA A 157 -15.83 0.23 -6.54
C ALA A 157 -17.24 0.39 -5.94
N GLN A 158 -18.23 0.68 -6.78
CA GLN A 158 -19.64 0.82 -6.41
C GLN A 158 -20.24 -0.52 -5.97
N ASP A 159 -19.95 -1.60 -6.70
CA ASP A 159 -20.43 -2.94 -6.38
C ASP A 159 -19.80 -3.43 -5.07
N VAL A 160 -18.50 -3.16 -4.88
CA VAL A 160 -17.81 -3.45 -3.62
C VAL A 160 -18.39 -2.63 -2.48
N GLN A 161 -18.71 -1.35 -2.69
CA GLN A 161 -19.26 -0.47 -1.66
C GLN A 161 -20.58 -0.99 -1.08
N ALA A 162 -21.41 -1.63 -1.88
CA ALA A 162 -22.67 -2.21 -1.43
C ALA A 162 -22.48 -3.40 -0.47
N LEU A 163 -21.38 -4.13 -0.58
CA LEU A 163 -21.13 -5.38 0.16
C LEU A 163 -20.08 -5.24 1.29
N PHE A 164 -19.01 -4.49 0.99
CA PHE A 164 -17.82 -4.25 1.80
C PHE A 164 -17.42 -2.77 1.75
N PRO A 165 -18.25 -1.85 2.28
CA PRO A 165 -17.97 -0.40 2.26
C PRO A 165 -16.63 -0.03 2.91
N GLU A 166 -16.13 -0.83 3.85
CA GLU A 166 -14.85 -0.66 4.53
C GLU A 166 -13.62 -0.80 3.61
N LEU A 167 -13.78 -1.44 2.44
CA LEU A 167 -12.72 -1.57 1.43
C LEU A 167 -12.71 -0.42 0.42
N VAL A 168 -13.63 0.54 0.54
CA VAL A 168 -13.79 1.62 -0.45
C VAL A 168 -13.30 2.95 0.12
N GLY A 169 -12.27 3.49 -0.52
CA GLY A 169 -11.78 4.85 -0.28
C GLY A 169 -12.50 5.87 -1.16
N LYS A 170 -12.41 7.14 -0.78
CA LYS A 170 -12.84 8.29 -1.60
C LYS A 170 -11.66 9.22 -1.80
N SER A 171 -11.42 9.66 -3.04
CA SER A 171 -10.41 10.68 -3.30
C SER A 171 -10.81 11.99 -2.61
N PRO A 172 -9.86 12.81 -2.12
CA PRO A 172 -10.19 14.17 -1.70
C PRO A 172 -10.81 14.93 -2.89
N SER A 173 -11.86 15.72 -2.63
CA SER A 173 -12.42 16.61 -3.66
C SER A 173 -11.40 17.69 -3.95
N ARG A 174 -10.99 17.82 -5.21
CA ARG A 174 -10.12 18.91 -5.66
C ARG A 174 -11.00 19.97 -6.30
N ASN A 175 -10.98 21.19 -5.77
CA ASN A 175 -11.70 22.34 -6.33
C ASN A 175 -13.21 22.11 -6.54
N GLY A 176 -13.87 21.34 -5.66
CA GLY A 176 -15.30 21.05 -5.76
C GLY A 176 -15.67 20.01 -6.83
N GLN A 177 -14.69 19.32 -7.43
CA GLN A 177 -14.96 18.20 -8.32
C GLN A 177 -15.44 16.97 -7.54
N GLU A 178 -16.23 16.13 -8.22
CA GLU A 178 -16.72 14.87 -7.67
C GLU A 178 -15.56 13.98 -7.21
N GLN A 179 -15.80 13.22 -6.14
CA GLN A 179 -14.83 12.29 -5.60
C GLN A 179 -14.89 10.98 -6.38
N TYR A 180 -13.71 10.43 -6.70
CA TYR A 180 -13.62 9.08 -7.24
C TYR A 180 -13.52 8.07 -6.10
N LEU A 181 -14.16 6.92 -6.29
CA LEU A 181 -14.02 5.78 -5.39
C LEU A 181 -12.73 5.02 -5.72
N SER A 182 -12.04 4.55 -4.70
CA SER A 182 -10.86 3.69 -4.82
C SER A 182 -11.04 2.43 -3.96
N LEU A 183 -10.27 1.38 -4.25
CA LEU A 183 -10.37 0.11 -3.54
C LEU A 183 -9.09 -0.21 -2.76
N ASN A 184 -9.26 -0.66 -1.52
CA ASN A 184 -8.22 -1.31 -0.75
C ASN A 184 -8.11 -2.79 -1.16
N TYR A 185 -7.41 -3.05 -2.26
CA TYR A 185 -7.21 -4.41 -2.77
C TYR A 185 -6.52 -5.34 -1.75
N THR A 186 -5.69 -4.81 -0.84
CA THR A 186 -5.02 -5.64 0.18
C THR A 186 -6.02 -6.27 1.16
N GLY A 187 -7.12 -5.56 1.48
CA GLY A 187 -8.13 -6.05 2.42
C GLY A 187 -8.90 -7.28 1.93
N PHE A 188 -9.01 -7.48 0.61
CA PHE A 188 -9.66 -8.67 0.04
C PHE A 188 -8.92 -9.95 0.41
N SER A 189 -7.60 -9.92 0.61
CA SER A 189 -6.84 -11.11 1.03
C SER A 189 -7.30 -11.62 2.40
N VAL A 190 -7.61 -10.71 3.34
CA VAL A 190 -8.11 -11.04 4.67
C VAL A 190 -9.55 -11.59 4.59
N LEU A 191 -10.40 -10.97 3.76
CA LEU A 191 -11.75 -11.46 3.52
C LEU A 191 -11.76 -12.84 2.87
N ALA A 192 -10.84 -13.10 1.93
CA ALA A 192 -10.69 -14.41 1.29
C ALA A 192 -10.33 -15.49 2.31
N VAL A 193 -9.41 -15.21 3.25
CA VAL A 193 -9.10 -16.14 4.36
C VAL A 193 -10.34 -16.45 5.18
N LYS A 194 -11.13 -15.42 5.55
CA LYS A 194 -12.38 -15.61 6.31
C LYS A 194 -13.41 -16.42 5.51
N ALA A 195 -13.56 -16.17 4.22
CA ALA A 195 -14.46 -16.94 3.36
C ALA A 195 -14.04 -18.40 3.20
N ILE A 196 -12.72 -18.68 3.11
CA ILE A 196 -12.20 -20.06 3.10
C ILE A 196 -12.50 -20.76 4.44
N GLN A 197 -12.38 -20.06 5.56
CA GLN A 197 -12.75 -20.63 6.87
C GLN A 197 -14.24 -20.97 6.95
N GLU A 198 -15.12 -20.10 6.45
CA GLU A 198 -16.56 -20.36 6.36
C GLU A 198 -16.85 -21.54 5.42
N GLN A 199 -16.21 -21.58 4.24
CA GLN A 199 -16.34 -22.69 3.31
C GLN A 199 -15.87 -24.02 3.93
N GLN A 200 -14.79 -24.01 4.72
CA GLN A 200 -14.33 -25.21 5.41
C GLN A 200 -15.35 -25.71 6.44
N GLN A 201 -16.04 -24.80 7.14
CA GLN A 201 -17.11 -25.17 8.07
C GLN A 201 -18.29 -25.82 7.33
N GLU A 202 -18.70 -25.28 6.19
CA GLU A 202 -19.73 -25.89 5.34
C GLU A 202 -19.32 -27.29 4.85
N ILE A 203 -18.06 -27.47 4.45
CA ILE A 203 -17.53 -28.77 4.02
C ILE A 203 -17.56 -29.80 5.15
N GLU A 204 -17.15 -29.44 6.36
CA GLU A 204 -17.20 -30.37 7.50
C GLU A 204 -18.63 -30.75 7.85
N GLN A 205 -19.57 -29.79 7.85
CA GLN A 205 -20.99 -30.08 8.06
C GLN A 205 -21.52 -31.06 6.99
N LEU A 206 -21.21 -30.81 5.71
CA LEU A 206 -21.62 -31.68 4.61
C LEU A 206 -21.03 -33.10 4.74
N LYS A 207 -19.81 -33.25 5.25
CA LYS A 207 -19.20 -34.57 5.50
C LYS A 207 -19.91 -35.31 6.62
N GLU A 208 -20.25 -34.63 7.72
CA GLU A 208 -21.00 -35.21 8.83
C GLU A 208 -22.39 -35.68 8.37
N ASP A 209 -23.10 -34.83 7.63
CA ASP A 209 -24.41 -35.16 7.08
C ASP A 209 -24.33 -36.36 6.12
N ASN A 210 -23.34 -36.37 5.22
CA ASN A 210 -23.10 -37.51 4.33
C ASN A 210 -22.82 -38.81 5.09
N LYS A 211 -22.03 -38.75 6.17
CA LYS A 211 -21.75 -39.91 7.01
C LYS A 211 -23.03 -40.43 7.68
N ALA A 212 -23.85 -39.55 8.22
CA ALA A 212 -25.13 -39.91 8.83
C ALA A 212 -26.10 -40.53 7.82
N LEU A 213 -26.16 -39.96 6.61
CA LEU A 213 -27.00 -40.49 5.52
C LEU A 213 -26.55 -41.89 5.09
N ARG A 214 -25.24 -42.12 4.94
CA ARG A 214 -24.69 -43.47 4.63
C ARG A 214 -25.05 -44.49 5.69
N GLN A 215 -24.87 -44.16 6.98
CA GLN A 215 -25.25 -45.05 8.08
C GLN A 215 -26.74 -45.40 8.07
N ARG A 216 -27.60 -44.42 7.71
CA ARG A 216 -29.03 -44.65 7.59
C ARG A 216 -29.38 -45.56 6.40
N LEU A 217 -28.70 -45.40 5.27
CA LEU A 217 -28.84 -46.27 4.10
C LEU A 217 -28.47 -47.72 4.45
N ASP A 218 -27.30 -47.93 5.06
CA ASP A 218 -26.85 -49.26 5.49
C ASP A 218 -27.86 -49.93 6.43
N SER A 219 -28.45 -49.17 7.35
CA SER A 219 -29.48 -49.66 8.28
C SER A 219 -30.76 -50.09 7.57
N ILE A 220 -31.20 -49.32 6.57
CA ILE A 220 -32.39 -49.61 5.77
C ILE A 220 -32.16 -50.85 4.92
N GLU A 221 -31.01 -50.94 4.24
CA GLU A 221 -30.64 -52.11 3.43
C GLU A 221 -30.59 -53.40 4.28
N ALA A 222 -29.98 -53.32 5.48
CA ALA A 222 -29.95 -54.45 6.41
C ALA A 222 -31.35 -54.83 6.93
N ARG A 223 -32.31 -53.90 6.99
CA ARG A 223 -33.70 -54.20 7.35
C ARG A 223 -34.45 -54.84 6.19
N LEU A 224 -34.25 -54.36 4.95
CA LEU A 224 -34.86 -54.95 3.75
C LEU A 224 -34.41 -56.40 3.55
N LEU A 225 -33.11 -56.68 3.68
CA LEU A 225 -32.58 -58.05 3.57
C LEU A 225 -33.15 -59.00 4.64
N ARG A 226 -33.50 -58.49 5.83
CA ARG A 226 -34.15 -59.28 6.87
C ARG A 226 -35.60 -59.60 6.52
N LEU A 227 -36.32 -58.65 5.93
CA LEU A 227 -37.70 -58.84 5.49
C LEU A 227 -37.80 -59.79 4.28
N GLU A 228 -36.91 -59.65 3.30
CA GLU A 228 -36.86 -60.56 2.15
C GLU A 228 -36.54 -62.01 2.53
N LYS A 229 -35.81 -62.21 3.64
CA LYS A 229 -35.55 -63.54 4.21
C LYS A 229 -36.70 -64.09 5.04
N SER A 230 -37.56 -63.24 5.61
CA SER A 230 -38.72 -63.71 6.38
C SER A 230 -39.90 -64.12 5.50
N ASP A 231 -39.93 -63.64 4.25
CA ASP A 231 -41.00 -63.92 3.29
C ASP A 231 -40.71 -65.15 2.39
N LYS A 232 -39.60 -65.87 2.62
CA LYS A 232 -39.23 -67.14 1.98
C LYS A 232 -39.29 -68.30 2.95
#